data_AF-A0AA37CIU8-F1
#
_entry.id   AF-A0AA37CIU8-F1
#
_cell.length_a   1.000
_cell.length_b   1.000
_cell.length_c   1.000
_cell.angle_alpha   90.00
_cell.angle_beta   90.00
_cell.angle_gamma   90.00
#
_symmetry.space_group_name_H-M   'P 1'
#
loop_
_entity.id
_entity.type
_entity.pdbx_description
1 polymer ?
#
loop_
_entity_poly.entity_id
_entity_poly.type
_entity_poly.pdbx_seq_one_letter_code
_entity_poly.pdbx_strand_id
1 'polypeptide(L)'
;MKKSIALLFALLLPCVALASGGGEEENAAPKVAYYSLVPALVGNFGAGPKLKFYKADIALRVTGSEAEEKVEHHEPLIRNQLVMLFSQQSAASMADEAAKEKLRQEALKQVQDVLTQEEGKPIVEDLLFNNLIIQ
;
A
#
# COMPACT_ATOMS: atom_id res chain seq x y z
N MET A 1 35.45 -75.58 -13.60
CA MET A 1 36.61 -74.67 -13.67
C MET A 1 36.10 -73.27 -14.00
N LYS A 2 36.57 -72.25 -13.26
CA LYS A 2 36.42 -70.78 -13.49
C LYS A 2 35.00 -70.24 -13.19
N LYS A 3 34.67 -69.86 -11.95
CA LYS A 3 35.00 -68.61 -11.22
C LYS A 3 34.71 -67.32 -12.01
N SER A 4 33.83 -66.51 -11.40
CA SER A 4 33.73 -65.05 -11.50
C SER A 4 32.93 -64.47 -12.67
N ILE A 5 31.75 -63.94 -12.37
CA ILE A 5 31.41 -62.50 -12.50
C ILE A 5 30.09 -62.32 -11.74
N ALA A 6 30.25 -62.07 -10.43
CA ALA A 6 29.28 -61.34 -9.66
C ALA A 6 29.52 -59.86 -9.99
N LEU A 7 28.67 -59.26 -10.81
CA LEU A 7 28.67 -57.82 -11.00
C LEU A 7 27.25 -57.33 -11.26
N LEU A 8 26.70 -56.72 -10.21
CA LEU A 8 25.63 -55.72 -10.22
C LEU A 8 24.22 -56.19 -10.63
N PHE A 9 23.64 -57.07 -9.82
CA PHE A 9 22.20 -57.18 -9.63
C PHE A 9 21.78 -56.30 -8.44
N ALA A 10 21.94 -54.96 -8.57
CA ALA A 10 21.71 -54.02 -7.47
C ALA A 10 21.20 -52.65 -7.95
N LEU A 11 20.28 -52.60 -8.92
CA LEU A 11 19.64 -51.36 -9.33
C LEU A 11 18.15 -51.53 -9.68
N LEU A 12 17.42 -52.20 -8.79
CA LEU A 12 15.97 -52.17 -8.72
C LEU A 12 15.56 -51.78 -7.29
N LEU A 13 15.50 -50.48 -7.01
CA LEU A 13 14.68 -49.93 -5.94
C LEU A 13 14.13 -48.56 -6.40
N PRO A 14 12.80 -48.34 -6.39
CA PRO A 14 12.18 -47.10 -6.86
C PRO A 14 12.27 -46.02 -5.78
N CYS A 15 13.10 -44.99 -6.00
CA CYS A 15 12.99 -43.75 -5.24
C CYS A 15 11.80 -42.94 -5.78
N VAL A 16 10.59 -43.32 -5.34
CA VAL A 16 9.49 -42.37 -5.13
C VAL A 16 9.90 -41.51 -3.94
N ALA A 17 10.86 -40.62 -4.16
CA ALA A 17 11.23 -39.58 -3.22
C ALA A 17 10.25 -38.43 -3.45
N LEU A 18 9.14 -38.48 -2.69
CA LEU A 18 8.41 -37.35 -2.13
C LEU A 18 8.58 -36.02 -2.91
N ALA A 19 7.94 -35.93 -4.07
CA ALA A 19 7.47 -34.65 -4.59
C ALA A 19 6.20 -34.25 -3.82
N SER A 20 6.34 -34.08 -2.50
CA SER A 20 5.40 -33.32 -1.68
C SER A 20 5.96 -31.91 -1.54
N GLY A 21 6.07 -31.22 -2.67
CA GLY A 21 6.01 -29.76 -2.70
C GLY A 21 4.56 -29.33 -2.62
N GLY A 22 3.81 -29.89 -1.66
CA GLY A 22 2.63 -29.23 -1.13
C GLY A 22 3.17 -28.02 -0.40
N GLY A 23 3.31 -26.92 -1.15
CA GLY A 23 3.37 -25.61 -0.53
C GLY A 23 2.13 -25.54 0.33
N GLU A 24 2.35 -25.67 1.64
CA GLU A 24 1.44 -25.13 2.62
C GLU A 24 1.21 -23.70 2.15
N GLU A 25 0.04 -23.45 1.54
CA GLU A 25 -0.60 -22.16 1.63
C GLU A 25 -0.86 -21.98 3.13
N GLU A 26 0.22 -21.59 3.81
CA GLU A 26 0.20 -21.01 5.11
C GLU A 26 -0.86 -19.92 4.99
N ASN A 27 -2.00 -20.16 5.64
CA ASN A 27 -3.05 -19.19 5.85
C ASN A 27 -2.49 -18.13 6.80
N ALA A 28 -1.42 -17.47 6.36
CA ALA A 28 -0.73 -16.43 7.07
C ALA A 28 -1.71 -15.28 7.13
N ALA A 29 -2.07 -14.90 8.35
CA ALA A 29 -2.94 -13.76 8.59
C ALA A 29 -2.45 -12.56 7.75
N PRO A 30 -3.35 -11.84 7.09
CA PRO A 30 -2.93 -10.80 6.16
C PRO A 30 -2.10 -9.75 6.91
N LYS A 31 -0.89 -9.50 6.41
CA LYS A 31 0.07 -8.61 7.05
C LYS A 31 -0.29 -7.15 6.76
N VAL A 32 -0.19 -6.31 7.78
CA VAL A 32 -0.33 -4.85 7.63
C VAL A 32 0.90 -4.32 6.90
N ALA A 33 0.67 -3.50 5.86
CA ALA A 33 1.68 -2.80 5.09
C ALA A 33 1.38 -1.29 5.06
N TYR A 34 2.40 -0.49 4.76
CA TYR A 34 2.32 0.96 4.68
C TYR A 34 2.85 1.44 3.34
N TYR A 35 1.94 1.83 2.46
CA TYR A 35 2.27 2.34 1.14
C TYR A 35 2.53 3.85 1.19
N SER A 36 3.75 4.28 0.88
CA SER A 36 4.13 5.70 0.93
C SER A 36 3.90 6.39 -0.42
N LEU A 37 3.21 7.53 -0.42
CA LEU A 37 2.98 8.33 -1.62
C LEU A 37 4.24 9.15 -1.95
N VAL A 38 5.05 8.64 -2.88
CA VAL A 38 6.33 9.25 -3.26
C VAL A 38 6.27 9.75 -4.71
N PRO A 39 6.64 11.02 -4.98
CA PRO A 39 7.16 12.02 -4.05
C PRO A 39 6.07 12.70 -3.22
N ALA A 40 6.46 13.33 -2.11
CA ALA A 40 5.56 14.13 -1.27
C ALA A 40 4.71 15.11 -2.10
N LEU A 41 3.45 15.29 -1.69
CA LEU A 41 2.53 16.20 -2.35
C LEU A 41 2.93 17.64 -2.04
N VAL A 42 3.16 18.44 -3.07
CA VAL A 42 3.45 19.87 -2.95
C VAL A 42 2.47 20.62 -3.81
N GLY A 43 1.86 21.65 -3.25
CA GLY A 43 0.85 22.43 -3.95
C GLY A 43 0.53 23.74 -3.26
N ASN A 44 -0.32 24.51 -3.93
CA ASN A 44 -0.87 25.75 -3.39
C ASN A 44 -2.22 25.48 -2.74
N PHE A 45 -2.56 26.25 -1.71
CA PHE A 45 -3.89 26.19 -1.09
C PHE A 45 -4.37 27.58 -0.65
N GLY A 46 -5.67 27.68 -0.37
CA GLY A 46 -6.32 28.90 0.09
C GLY A 46 -6.77 29.83 -1.03
N ALA A 47 -7.85 30.57 -0.76
CA ALA A 47 -8.35 31.62 -1.64
C ALA A 47 -7.77 32.98 -1.21
N GLY A 48 -7.02 33.65 -2.07
CA GLY A 48 -6.51 35.00 -1.81
C GLY A 48 -5.31 35.39 -2.67
N PRO A 49 -4.88 36.67 -2.59
CA PRO A 49 -3.74 37.17 -3.37
C PRO A 49 -2.38 36.66 -2.88
N LYS A 50 -2.31 36.14 -1.64
CA LYS A 50 -1.10 35.51 -1.11
C LYS A 50 -1.19 34.00 -1.31
N LEU A 51 -0.35 33.49 -2.22
CA LEU A 51 -0.17 32.05 -2.41
C LEU A 51 0.42 31.45 -1.14
N LYS A 52 -0.24 30.42 -0.62
CA LYS A 52 0.27 29.58 0.46
C LYS A 52 0.59 28.22 -0.09
N PHE A 53 1.63 27.61 0.45
CA PHE A 53 2.17 26.35 -0.03
C PHE A 53 2.03 25.29 1.05
N TYR A 54 1.74 24.06 0.64
CA TYR A 54 1.82 22.91 1.52
C TYR A 54 2.83 21.90 0.98
N LYS A 55 3.42 21.14 1.90
CA LYS A 55 4.13 19.89 1.61
C LYS A 55 3.58 18.80 2.52
N ALA A 56 3.02 17.76 1.93
CA ALA A 56 2.43 16.63 2.64
C ALA A 56 3.13 15.32 2.25
N ASP A 57 3.76 14.68 3.23
CA ASP A 57 4.27 13.31 3.15
C ASP A 57 3.21 12.38 3.76
N ILE A 58 2.74 11.44 2.94
CA ILE A 58 1.54 10.65 3.23
C ILE A 58 1.87 9.17 3.10
N ALA A 59 1.43 8.37 4.07
CA ALA A 59 1.44 6.92 3.99
C ALA A 59 0.02 6.36 4.17
N LEU A 60 -0.32 5.34 3.39
CA LEU A 60 -1.59 4.62 3.43
C LEU A 60 -1.39 3.27 4.11
N ARG A 61 -2.18 2.99 5.15
CA ARG A 61 -2.18 1.71 5.84
C ARG A 61 -3.12 0.76 5.12
N VAL A 62 -2.60 -0.38 4.69
CA VAL A 62 -3.33 -1.44 3.99
C VAL A 62 -3.03 -2.79 4.63
N THR A 63 -3.89 -3.77 4.40
CA THR A 63 -3.73 -5.12 4.94
C THR A 63 -3.79 -6.14 3.81
N GLY A 64 -2.72 -6.91 3.64
CA GLY A 64 -2.53 -7.87 2.56
C GLY A 64 -1.85 -7.29 1.33
N SER A 65 -1.07 -8.12 0.63
CA SER A 65 -0.29 -7.73 -0.55
C SER A 65 -1.18 -7.29 -1.73
N GLU A 66 -2.33 -7.94 -1.93
CA GLU A 66 -3.29 -7.55 -2.97
C GLU A 66 -3.80 -6.11 -2.79
N ALA A 67 -4.01 -5.68 -1.53
CA ALA A 67 -4.45 -4.32 -1.24
C ALA A 67 -3.34 -3.30 -1.55
N GLU A 68 -2.09 -3.65 -1.26
CA GLU A 68 -0.93 -2.80 -1.58
C GLU A 68 -0.76 -2.63 -3.10
N GLU A 69 -0.82 -3.71 -3.87
CA GLU A 69 -0.72 -3.67 -5.34
C GLU A 69 -1.83 -2.83 -5.98
N LYS A 70 -3.06 -2.90 -5.44
CA LYS A 70 -4.18 -2.07 -5.90
C LYS A 70 -4.00 -0.60 -5.57
N VAL A 71 -3.48 -0.29 -4.39
CA VAL A 71 -3.15 1.10 -4.03
C VAL A 71 -2.06 1.65 -4.93
N GLU A 72 -1.02 0.87 -5.22
CA GLU A 72 0.04 1.24 -6.16
C GLU A 72 -0.53 1.49 -7.56
N HIS A 73 -1.38 0.59 -8.06
CA HIS A 73 -2.01 0.72 -9.38
C HIS A 73 -2.83 2.01 -9.51
N HIS A 74 -3.60 2.36 -8.47
CA HIS A 74 -4.47 3.54 -8.44
C HIS A 74 -3.80 4.79 -7.87
N GLU A 75 -2.51 4.75 -7.55
CA GLU A 75 -1.78 5.87 -6.94
C GLU A 75 -1.98 7.19 -7.70
N PRO A 76 -1.90 7.25 -9.04
CA PRO A 76 -2.08 8.51 -9.76
C PRO A 76 -3.43 9.18 -9.50
N LEU A 77 -4.51 8.39 -9.39
CA LEU A 77 -5.85 8.88 -9.10
C LEU A 77 -5.98 9.32 -7.64
N ILE A 78 -5.51 8.50 -6.71
CA ILE A 78 -5.46 8.81 -5.27
C ILE A 78 -4.74 10.16 -5.07
N ARG A 79 -3.56 10.30 -5.67
CA ARG A 79 -2.73 11.49 -5.62
C ARG A 79 -3.45 12.71 -6.17
N ASN A 80 -4.10 12.60 -7.33
CA ASN A 80 -4.86 13.70 -7.91
C ASN A 80 -5.98 14.17 -6.97
N GLN A 81 -6.72 13.25 -6.37
CA GLN A 81 -7.84 13.57 -5.48
C GLN A 81 -7.36 14.23 -4.19
N LEU A 82 -6.24 13.78 -3.63
CA LEU A 82 -5.61 14.45 -2.49
C LEU A 82 -5.12 15.85 -2.87
N VAL A 83 -4.48 16.05 -4.02
CA VAL A 83 -4.07 17.40 -4.47
C VAL A 83 -5.29 18.33 -4.59
N MET A 84 -6.39 17.85 -5.18
CA MET A 84 -7.62 18.62 -5.27
C MET A 84 -8.20 18.96 -3.90
N LEU A 85 -8.25 18.00 -2.96
CA LEU A 85 -8.71 18.22 -1.59
C LEU A 85 -7.88 19.30 -0.90
N PHE A 86 -6.55 19.19 -0.95
CA PHE A 86 -5.64 20.13 -0.28
C PHE A 86 -5.69 21.52 -0.90
N SER A 87 -5.86 21.64 -2.22
CA SER A 87 -5.94 22.94 -2.90
C SER A 87 -7.14 23.79 -2.45
N GLN A 88 -8.22 23.14 -2.00
CA GLN A 88 -9.46 23.78 -1.54
C GLN A 88 -9.40 24.18 -0.06
N GLN A 89 -8.34 23.80 0.65
CA GLN A 89 -8.22 24.07 2.08
C GLN A 89 -7.97 25.55 2.35
N SER A 90 -8.31 25.96 3.57
CA SER A 90 -8.12 27.32 4.06
C SER A 90 -6.96 27.37 5.06
N ALA A 91 -6.52 28.59 5.40
CA ALA A 91 -5.53 28.78 6.46
C ALA A 91 -5.97 28.18 7.79
N ALA A 92 -7.26 28.33 8.13
CA ALA A 92 -7.82 27.85 9.38
C ALA A 92 -7.89 26.31 9.43
N SER A 93 -8.16 25.66 8.30
CA SER A 93 -8.25 24.20 8.22
C SER A 93 -6.88 23.49 8.22
N MET A 94 -5.78 24.24 8.29
CA MET A 94 -4.41 23.70 8.39
C MET A 94 -3.60 24.29 9.56
N ALA A 95 -4.22 25.12 10.41
CA ALA A 95 -3.53 25.93 11.41
C ALA A 95 -3.11 25.13 12.66
N ASP A 96 -4.04 24.36 13.22
CA ASP A 96 -3.86 23.64 14.49
C ASP A 96 -3.98 22.12 14.33
N GLU A 97 -3.68 21.38 15.40
CA GLU A 97 -3.67 19.90 15.38
C GLU A 97 -5.06 19.31 15.12
N ALA A 98 -6.11 19.91 15.68
CA ALA A 98 -7.48 19.45 15.48
C ALA A 98 -7.93 19.62 14.02
N ALA A 99 -7.56 20.73 13.41
CA ALA A 99 -7.80 20.99 11.99
C ALA A 99 -7.03 20.03 11.09
N LYS A 100 -5.76 19.73 11.43
CA LYS A 100 -4.94 18.75 10.70
C LYS A 100 -5.51 17.33 10.82
N GLU A 101 -5.96 16.92 12.00
CA GLU A 101 -6.62 15.62 12.17
C GLU A 101 -7.92 15.56 11.36
N LYS A 102 -8.71 16.64 11.36
CA LYS A 102 -9.91 16.71 10.51
C LYS A 102 -9.56 16.57 9.03
N LEU A 103 -8.54 17.28 8.56
CA LEU A 103 -8.04 17.17 7.18
C LEU A 103 -7.56 15.74 6.86
N ARG A 104 -6.92 15.07 7.82
CA ARG A 104 -6.48 13.68 7.67
C ARG A 104 -7.65 12.72 7.48
N GLN A 105 -8.72 12.89 8.26
CA GLN A 105 -9.95 12.10 8.13
C GLN A 105 -10.67 12.37 6.80
N GLU A 106 -10.74 13.63 6.38
CA GLU A 106 -11.28 14.01 5.06
C GLU A 106 -10.46 13.37 3.92
N ALA A 107 -9.13 13.39 4.03
CA ALA A 107 -8.22 12.75 3.08
C ALA A 107 -8.42 11.23 3.05
N LEU A 108 -8.47 10.56 4.21
CA LEU A 108 -8.74 9.13 4.30
C LEU A 108 -10.05 8.77 3.59
N LYS A 109 -11.12 9.51 3.91
CA LYS A 109 -12.42 9.29 3.29
C LYS A 109 -12.35 9.46 1.77
N GLN A 110 -11.67 10.50 1.28
CA GLN A 110 -11.52 10.73 -0.15
C GLN A 110 -10.81 9.56 -0.85
N VAL A 111 -9.76 9.00 -0.23
CA VAL A 111 -9.05 7.82 -0.77
C VAL A 111 -9.94 6.58 -0.74
N GLN A 112 -10.68 6.36 0.35
CA GLN A 112 -11.61 5.24 0.48
C GLN A 112 -12.74 5.31 -0.55
N ASP A 113 -13.30 6.50 -0.79
CA ASP A 113 -14.36 6.71 -1.78
C ASP A 113 -13.86 6.38 -3.20
N VAL A 114 -12.65 6.83 -3.54
CA VAL A 114 -12.00 6.55 -4.83
C VAL A 114 -11.79 5.06 -5.02
N LEU A 115 -11.18 4.40 -4.04
CA LEU A 115 -10.91 2.97 -4.14
C LEU A 115 -12.19 2.14 -4.07
N THR A 116 -13.24 2.63 -3.42
CA THR A 116 -14.56 1.98 -3.49
C THR A 116 -15.18 2.09 -4.88
N GLN A 117 -14.95 3.20 -5.60
CA GLN A 117 -15.44 3.36 -6.97
C GLN A 117 -14.70 2.45 -7.96
N GLU A 118 -13.38 2.33 -7.82
CA GLU A 118 -12.56 1.54 -8.74
C GLU A 118 -12.54 0.03 -8.40
N GLU A 119 -12.49 -0.33 -7.12
CA GLU A 119 -12.31 -1.72 -6.64
C GLU A 119 -13.56 -2.30 -5.94
N GLY A 120 -14.61 -1.50 -5.76
CA GLY A 120 -15.85 -1.90 -5.08
C GLY A 120 -15.77 -1.98 -3.56
N LYS A 121 -14.61 -1.70 -2.95
CA LYS A 121 -14.40 -1.72 -1.49
C LYS A 121 -13.30 -0.74 -1.04
N PRO A 122 -13.38 -0.19 0.19
CA PRO A 122 -12.34 0.66 0.75
C PRO A 122 -11.17 -0.19 1.26
N ILE A 123 -10.16 -0.41 0.42
CA ILE A 123 -8.98 -1.24 0.77
C ILE A 123 -7.98 -0.54 1.71
N VAL A 124 -8.09 0.79 1.88
CA VAL A 124 -7.25 1.58 2.79
C VAL A 124 -7.91 1.69 4.15
N GLU A 125 -7.20 1.23 5.19
CA GLU A 125 -7.68 1.27 6.58
C GLU A 125 -7.43 2.61 7.25
N ASP A 126 -6.29 3.24 6.94
CA ASP A 126 -5.90 4.51 7.55
C ASP A 126 -4.97 5.33 6.66
N LEU A 127 -4.90 6.63 6.91
CA LEU A 127 -4.04 7.59 6.20
C LEU A 127 -3.23 8.37 7.21
N LEU A 128 -1.91 8.33 7.06
CA LEU A 128 -0.96 8.95 7.98
C LEU A 128 -0.29 10.15 7.31
N PHE A 129 -0.21 11.27 8.03
CA PHE A 129 0.67 12.38 7.68
C PHE A 129 2.01 12.19 8.39
N ASN A 130 3.01 11.68 7.66
CA ASN A 130 4.38 11.59 8.16
C ASN A 130 4.98 12.99 8.36
N ASN A 131 4.62 13.92 7.47
CA ASN A 131 5.02 15.32 7.56
C ASN A 131 3.98 16.21 6.87
N LEU A 132 3.57 17.30 7.52
CA LEU A 132 2.70 18.31 6.94
C LEU A 132 3.24 19.71 7.27
N ILE A 133 3.85 20.35 6.26
CA ILE A 133 4.44 21.69 6.35
C ILE A 133 3.54 22.67 5.61
N ILE A 134 3.27 23.81 6.24
CA ILE A 134 2.48 24.91 5.68
C ILE A 134 3.36 26.17 5.65
N GLN A 135 3.39 26.87 4.51
CA GLN A 135 4.19 28.09 4.29
C GLN A 135 3.36 29.21 3.65
#